data_AF-A0A1K2HVX3-F1
#
_entry.id   AF-A0A1K2HVX3-F1
#
_cell.length_a   1.000
_cell.length_b   1.000
_cell.length_c   1.000
_cell.angle_alpha   90.00
_cell.angle_beta   90.00
_cell.angle_gamma   90.00
#
_symmetry.space_group_name_H-M   'P 1'
#
loop_
_entity.id
_entity.type
_entity.pdbx_description
1 polymer ?
#
loop_
_entity_poly.entity_id
_entity_poly.type
_entity_poly.pdbx_seq_one_letter_code
_entity_poly.pdbx_strand_id
1 'polypeptide(L)'
;MLDQTAGSRQNPHMISSARRFFSASIAIGLLLGGVALGVPGKGKEAAKNPPSENVEQVFQQRNARTLAILDADFPRDHEALLAAARALRHADLTLDQKLERLFAMMSDTRKRYAERLRFAPGPQHRLMMGVLGAFMAEVDRVAGSEVCTAFAQDGTGALFQSGVASQFSAAIDVQSAAYFAAVVAAIENPEIHPPVLEADWSAVFAQMARDGHPLSYVESIAGGSPDDPALCSALSAMFRSAALMPGAPGERFRADFAPKLAGY
;
A
#
# COMPACT_ATOMS: atom_id res chain seq x y z
N MET A 1 -26.59 2.56 -41.63
CA MET A 1 -27.33 1.54 -40.85
C MET A 1 -26.39 0.36 -40.69
N LEU A 2 -25.54 0.38 -39.67
CA LEU A 2 -24.60 -0.70 -39.35
C LEU A 2 -24.82 -1.03 -37.87
N ASP A 3 -25.19 -2.27 -37.65
CA ASP A 3 -25.62 -2.86 -36.40
C ASP A 3 -24.39 -3.11 -35.50
N GLN A 4 -24.32 -2.41 -34.36
CA GLN A 4 -23.31 -2.65 -33.31
C GLN A 4 -24.03 -3.13 -32.04
N THR A 5 -24.42 -4.41 -32.02
CA THR A 5 -24.77 -5.13 -30.80
C THR A 5 -23.71 -6.19 -30.52
N ALA A 6 -22.52 -5.76 -30.09
CA ALA A 6 -21.56 -6.64 -29.44
C ALA A 6 -21.82 -6.60 -27.93
N GLY A 7 -22.75 -7.44 -27.47
CA GLY A 7 -22.99 -7.67 -26.06
C GLY A 7 -21.78 -8.33 -25.41
N SER A 8 -21.06 -7.57 -24.58
CA SER A 8 -20.07 -8.10 -23.64
C SER A 8 -20.78 -9.01 -22.63
N ARG A 9 -20.77 -10.32 -22.87
CA ARG A 9 -21.09 -11.32 -21.83
C ARG A 9 -19.90 -11.38 -20.88
N GLN A 10 -19.88 -10.53 -19.86
CA GLN A 10 -18.97 -10.68 -18.73
C GLN A 10 -19.28 -12.01 -18.03
N ASN A 11 -18.29 -12.89 -17.92
CA ASN A 11 -18.43 -14.21 -17.31
C ASN A 11 -18.57 -14.06 -15.78
N PRO A 12 -19.71 -14.43 -15.17
CA PRO A 12 -19.96 -14.24 -13.73
C PRO A 12 -18.94 -14.99 -12.84
N HIS A 13 -18.26 -16.00 -13.37
CA HIS A 13 -17.22 -16.72 -12.64
C HIS A 13 -15.96 -15.88 -12.34
N MET A 14 -15.64 -14.86 -13.15
CA MET A 14 -14.45 -14.03 -12.92
C MET A 14 -14.63 -13.04 -11.76
N ILE A 15 -15.85 -12.55 -11.53
CA ILE A 15 -16.15 -11.55 -10.50
C ILE A 15 -16.09 -12.16 -9.09
N SER A 16 -16.52 -13.42 -8.95
CA SER A 16 -16.46 -14.15 -7.68
C SER A 16 -15.01 -14.43 -7.21
N SER A 17 -14.08 -14.64 -8.14
CA SER A 17 -12.68 -14.93 -7.83
C SER A 17 -11.90 -13.69 -7.35
N ALA A 18 -12.09 -12.53 -7.98
CA ALA A 18 -11.44 -11.28 -7.58
C ALA A 18 -11.77 -10.89 -6.12
N ARG A 19 -13.00 -11.15 -5.67
CA ARG A 19 -13.41 -10.90 -4.27
C ARG A 19 -12.72 -11.84 -3.28
N ARG A 20 -12.41 -13.08 -3.67
CA ARG A 20 -11.75 -14.08 -2.81
C ARG A 20 -10.26 -13.80 -2.62
N PHE A 21 -9.58 -13.26 -3.64
CA PHE A 21 -8.17 -12.92 -3.57
C PHE A 21 -7.86 -11.95 -2.41
N PHE A 22 -8.67 -10.91 -2.26
CA PHE A 22 -8.49 -9.92 -1.20
C PHE A 22 -8.91 -10.39 0.21
N SER A 23 -9.54 -11.56 0.35
CA SER A 23 -9.85 -12.14 1.66
C SER A 23 -8.78 -13.11 2.17
N ALA A 24 -7.80 -13.51 1.35
CA ALA A 24 -6.87 -14.60 1.67
C ALA A 24 -5.45 -14.15 2.06
N SER A 25 -5.04 -12.90 1.83
CA SER A 25 -3.63 -12.49 1.90
C SER A 25 -3.11 -12.01 3.26
N ILE A 26 -3.66 -12.47 4.40
CA ILE A 26 -3.11 -12.13 5.73
C ILE A 26 -2.81 -13.40 6.53
N ALA A 27 -1.69 -14.06 6.20
CA ALA A 27 -1.01 -14.98 7.10
C ALA A 27 0.38 -15.36 6.58
N ILE A 28 1.41 -14.56 6.88
CA ILE A 28 2.79 -15.07 6.90
C ILE A 28 3.39 -14.68 8.24
N GLY A 29 3.50 -15.69 9.11
CA GLY A 29 4.07 -15.59 10.44
C GLY A 29 5.58 -15.54 10.41
N LEU A 30 6.14 -14.64 11.23
CA LEU A 30 7.54 -14.64 11.63
C LEU A 30 7.94 -15.98 12.24
N LEU A 31 8.99 -16.59 11.71
CA LEU A 31 9.80 -17.57 12.43
C LEU A 31 11.22 -17.02 12.59
N LEU A 32 11.48 -16.51 13.80
CA LEU A 32 12.82 -16.27 14.34
C LEU A 32 13.44 -17.61 14.75
N GLY A 33 14.65 -17.89 14.28
CA GLY A 33 15.46 -19.02 14.74
C GLY A 33 16.90 -18.89 14.26
N GLY A 34 17.77 -18.36 15.11
CA GLY A 34 19.20 -18.20 14.83
C GLY A 34 20.03 -19.39 15.27
N VAL A 35 21.20 -19.57 14.63
CA VAL A 35 22.45 -20.10 15.22
C VAL A 35 23.61 -19.46 14.45
N ALA A 36 24.47 -18.73 15.14
CA ALA A 36 25.75 -18.24 14.60
C ALA A 36 26.90 -19.05 15.23
N LEU A 37 27.69 -19.73 14.40
CA LEU A 37 28.98 -20.32 14.80
C LEU A 37 30.11 -19.47 14.20
N GLY A 38 30.96 -18.95 15.09
CA GLY A 38 32.02 -18.01 14.76
C GLY A 38 33.26 -18.65 14.15
N VAL A 39 33.96 -17.86 13.32
CA VAL A 39 35.32 -18.11 12.84
C VAL A 39 36.16 -16.86 13.14
N PRO A 40 37.35 -16.96 13.74
CA PRO A 40 38.16 -15.80 14.07
C PRO A 40 38.97 -15.35 12.84
N GLY A 41 38.55 -14.25 12.22
CA GLY A 41 39.26 -13.57 11.14
C GLY A 41 40.18 -12.46 11.67
N LYS A 42 41.44 -12.48 11.22
CA LYS A 42 42.51 -11.55 11.60
C LYS A 42 42.16 -10.09 11.33
N GLY A 43 42.58 -9.22 12.27
CA GLY A 43 42.31 -7.79 12.28
C GLY A 43 42.69 -7.08 10.98
N LYS A 44 41.68 -6.51 10.34
CA LYS A 44 41.83 -5.36 9.45
C LYS A 44 41.56 -4.11 10.27
N GLU A 45 42.49 -3.17 10.19
CA GLU A 45 42.33 -1.78 10.61
C GLU A 45 40.91 -1.30 10.32
N ALA A 46 40.22 -0.88 11.40
CA ALA A 46 38.88 -0.34 11.31
C ALA A 46 38.95 0.92 10.44
N ALA A 47 38.53 0.81 9.18
CA ALA A 47 38.13 1.96 8.41
C ALA A 47 37.15 2.74 9.28
N LYS A 48 37.47 4.01 9.57
CA LYS A 48 36.54 4.92 10.22
C LYS A 48 35.25 4.90 9.40
N ASN A 49 34.24 4.21 9.91
CA ASN A 49 32.92 4.23 9.32
C ASN A 49 32.54 5.70 9.15
N PRO A 50 32.02 6.13 7.98
CA PRO A 50 31.42 7.44 7.86
C PRO A 50 30.41 7.62 9.00
N PRO A 51 30.15 8.86 9.48
CA PRO A 51 29.16 9.09 10.52
C PRO A 51 27.90 8.34 10.13
N SER A 52 27.47 7.39 10.97
CA SER A 52 26.26 6.63 10.68
C SER A 52 25.13 7.65 10.50
N GLU A 53 24.51 7.66 9.31
CA GLU A 53 23.37 8.54 9.07
C GLU A 53 22.37 8.35 10.21
N ASN A 54 21.97 9.47 10.82
CA ASN A 54 21.08 9.43 11.96
C ASN A 54 19.69 8.99 11.48
N VAL A 55 19.35 7.72 11.71
CA VAL A 55 18.08 7.12 11.28
C VAL A 55 16.86 7.91 11.74
N GLU A 56 16.90 8.53 12.93
CA GLU A 56 15.80 9.37 13.42
C GLU A 56 15.61 10.60 12.52
N GLN A 57 16.70 11.28 12.17
CA GLN A 57 16.64 12.44 11.28
C GLN A 57 16.20 12.05 9.87
N VAL A 58 16.74 10.95 9.32
CA VAL A 58 16.35 10.45 7.99
C VAL A 58 14.87 10.06 7.97
N PHE A 59 14.40 9.36 9.00
CA PHE A 59 13.00 8.95 9.11
C PHE A 59 12.08 10.17 9.21
N GLN A 60 12.44 11.15 10.05
CA GLN A 60 11.68 12.41 10.19
C GLN A 60 11.60 13.19 8.88
N GLN A 61 12.73 13.35 8.18
CA GLN A 61 12.79 14.05 6.90
C GLN A 61 11.96 13.36 5.82
N ARG A 62 12.03 12.03 5.75
CA ARG A 62 11.33 11.25 4.73
C ARG A 62 9.84 11.13 4.99
N ASN A 63 9.37 11.25 6.24
CA ASN A 63 7.97 11.03 6.63
C ASN A 63 7.32 12.27 7.25
N ALA A 64 7.75 13.47 6.84
CA ALA A 64 7.36 14.70 7.49
C ALA A 64 5.84 14.94 7.52
N ARG A 65 5.11 14.59 6.44
CA ARG A 65 3.65 14.78 6.39
C ARG A 65 2.95 13.79 7.32
N THR A 66 3.37 12.53 7.25
CA THR A 66 2.80 11.46 8.06
C THR A 66 3.01 11.74 9.54
N LEU A 67 4.22 12.13 9.93
CA LEU A 67 4.54 12.45 11.33
C LEU A 67 3.79 13.68 11.84
N ALA A 68 3.55 14.69 11.00
CA ALA A 68 2.73 15.84 11.39
C ALA A 68 1.29 15.46 11.73
N ILE A 69 0.67 14.56 10.96
CA ILE A 69 -0.68 14.05 11.26
C ILE A 69 -0.65 13.20 12.54
N LEU A 70 0.35 12.32 12.69
CA LEU A 70 0.46 11.50 13.89
C LEU A 70 0.68 12.34 15.15
N ASP A 71 1.47 13.41 15.07
CA ASP A 71 1.70 14.30 16.22
C ASP A 71 0.42 15.00 16.67
N ALA A 72 -0.39 15.47 15.72
CA ALA A 72 -1.65 16.16 16.00
C ALA A 72 -2.75 15.22 16.51
N ASP A 73 -2.97 14.10 15.83
CA ASP A 73 -4.17 13.27 16.00
C ASP A 73 -3.92 11.93 16.71
N PHE A 74 -2.67 11.45 16.70
CA PHE A 74 -2.26 10.16 17.28
C PHE A 74 -0.97 10.26 18.10
N PRO A 75 -0.87 11.18 19.08
CA PRO A 75 0.41 11.53 19.71
C PRO A 75 1.12 10.35 20.36
N ARG A 76 0.38 9.34 20.84
CA ARG A 76 0.96 8.10 21.38
C ARG A 76 1.67 7.26 20.32
N ASP A 77 1.08 7.14 19.13
CA ASP A 77 1.71 6.41 18.01
C ASP A 77 2.90 7.19 17.45
N HIS A 78 2.80 8.52 17.40
CA HIS A 78 3.93 9.40 17.06
C HIS A 78 5.11 9.22 18.01
N GLU A 79 4.88 9.31 19.33
CA GLU A 79 5.92 9.12 20.33
C GLU A 79 6.54 7.72 20.25
N ALA A 80 5.73 6.68 20.05
CA ALA A 80 6.21 5.30 19.92
C ALA A 80 7.13 5.11 18.71
N LEU A 81 6.79 5.70 17.55
CA LEU A 81 7.63 5.64 16.35
C LEU A 81 8.96 6.39 16.55
N LEU A 82 8.94 7.58 17.14
CA LEU A 82 10.17 8.34 17.42
C LEU A 82 11.04 7.65 18.47
N ALA A 83 10.44 7.06 19.51
CA ALA A 83 11.16 6.27 20.49
C ALA A 83 11.85 5.05 19.85
N ALA A 84 11.17 4.36 18.93
CA ALA A 84 11.77 3.26 18.18
C ALA A 84 12.92 3.73 17.28
N ALA A 85 12.78 4.87 16.60
CA ALA A 85 13.85 5.43 15.78
C ALA A 85 15.09 5.76 16.63
N ARG A 86 14.89 6.35 17.82
CA ARG A 86 15.97 6.59 18.79
C ARG A 86 16.65 5.30 19.25
N ALA A 87 15.89 4.25 19.52
CA ALA A 87 16.42 2.95 19.94
C ALA A 87 17.25 2.28 18.84
N LEU A 88 16.86 2.43 17.56
CA LEU A 88 17.58 1.85 16.42
C LEU A 88 18.90 2.56 16.09
N ARG A 89 19.14 3.76 16.65
CA ARG A 89 20.37 4.53 16.41
C ARG A 89 21.64 3.72 16.65
N HIS A 90 21.67 2.96 17.74
CA HIS A 90 22.84 2.17 18.16
C HIS A 90 22.76 0.70 17.74
N ALA A 91 21.73 0.29 16.99
CA ALA A 91 21.64 -1.07 16.48
C ALA A 91 22.69 -1.31 15.39
N ASP A 92 23.28 -2.50 15.41
CA ASP A 92 24.20 -3.00 14.38
C ASP A 92 23.42 -3.48 13.15
N LEU A 93 22.91 -2.51 12.39
CA LEU A 93 22.07 -2.69 11.21
C LEU A 93 22.41 -1.59 10.19
N THR A 94 22.20 -1.88 8.91
CA THR A 94 22.26 -0.86 7.87
C THR A 94 21.13 0.16 8.04
N LEU A 95 21.25 1.34 7.42
CA LEU A 95 20.18 2.34 7.45
C LEU A 95 18.87 1.77 6.90
N ASP A 96 18.92 1.07 5.77
CA ASP A 96 17.73 0.49 5.14
C ASP A 96 17.05 -0.54 6.05
N GLN A 97 17.82 -1.39 6.73
CA GLN A 97 17.27 -2.35 7.72
C GLN A 97 16.60 -1.63 8.90
N LYS A 98 17.15 -0.49 9.35
CA LYS A 98 16.53 0.31 10.42
C LYS A 98 15.24 0.98 9.93
N LEU A 99 15.24 1.52 8.72
CA LEU A 99 14.05 2.12 8.11
C LEU A 99 12.97 1.08 7.86
N GLU A 100 13.30 -0.09 7.32
CA GLU A 100 12.38 -1.21 7.13
C GLU A 100 11.66 -1.57 8.44
N ARG A 101 12.39 -1.65 9.56
CA ARG A 101 11.79 -1.90 10.88
C ARG A 101 10.83 -0.79 11.32
N LEU A 102 11.17 0.48 11.08
CA LEU A 102 10.27 1.61 11.38
C LEU A 102 9.02 1.58 10.51
N PHE A 103 9.16 1.19 9.24
CA PHE A 103 8.04 1.01 8.32
C PHE A 103 7.14 -0.16 8.72
N ALA A 104 7.70 -1.26 9.20
CA ALA A 104 6.91 -2.36 9.75
C ALA A 104 6.06 -1.88 10.94
N MET A 105 6.63 -1.09 11.86
CA MET A 105 5.87 -0.50 12.97
C MET A 105 4.77 0.47 12.51
N MET A 106 5.03 1.24 11.46
CA MET A 106 4.02 2.11 10.86
C MET A 106 2.90 1.29 10.18
N SER A 107 3.25 0.19 9.49
CA SER A 107 2.27 -0.76 8.93
C SER A 107 1.40 -1.37 10.03
N ASP A 108 1.99 -1.78 11.16
CA ASP A 108 1.22 -2.28 12.30
C ASP A 108 0.28 -1.22 12.89
N THR A 109 0.72 0.04 12.88
CA THR A 109 -0.13 1.18 13.29
C THR A 109 -1.31 1.35 12.34
N ARG A 110 -1.09 1.28 11.03
CA ARG A 110 -2.16 1.30 10.04
C ARG A 110 -3.13 0.15 10.26
N LYS A 111 -2.66 -1.08 10.42
CA LYS A 111 -3.52 -2.25 10.67
C LYS A 111 -4.42 -2.06 11.89
N ARG A 112 -3.97 -1.41 12.96
CA ARG A 112 -4.82 -1.08 14.13
C ARG A 112 -6.00 -0.16 13.79
N TYR A 113 -5.82 0.76 12.83
CA TYR A 113 -6.84 1.72 12.43
C TYR A 113 -7.64 1.31 11.18
N ALA A 114 -7.28 0.20 10.52
CA ALA A 114 -7.85 -0.24 9.25
C ALA A 114 -9.38 -0.26 9.24
N GLU A 115 -10.00 -0.84 10.26
CA GLU A 115 -11.46 -0.94 10.36
C GLU A 115 -12.17 0.42 10.47
N ARG A 116 -11.48 1.50 10.86
CA ARG A 116 -12.06 2.85 10.88
C ARG A 116 -12.28 3.38 9.47
N LEU A 117 -11.45 2.98 8.52
CA LEU A 117 -11.48 3.52 7.16
C LEU A 117 -12.77 3.24 6.43
N ARG A 118 -13.53 2.20 6.79
CA ARG A 118 -14.87 1.97 6.22
C ARG A 118 -15.84 3.14 6.45
N PHE A 119 -15.56 4.00 7.43
CA PHE A 119 -16.37 5.16 7.80
C PHE A 119 -15.77 6.49 7.34
N ALA A 120 -14.64 6.47 6.64
CA ALA A 120 -14.09 7.72 6.12
C ALA A 120 -15.05 8.35 5.10
N PRO A 121 -15.11 9.69 5.01
CA PRO A 121 -15.92 10.34 4.01
C PRO A 121 -15.45 10.04 2.58
N GLY A 122 -16.39 10.09 1.63
CA GLY A 122 -16.12 9.78 0.22
C GLY A 122 -14.87 10.45 -0.38
N PRO A 123 -14.60 11.76 -0.16
CA PRO A 123 -13.39 12.42 -0.67
C PRO A 123 -12.08 11.76 -0.22
N GLN A 124 -12.00 11.32 1.04
CA GLN A 124 -10.82 10.69 1.61
C GLN A 124 -10.57 9.31 1.00
N HIS A 125 -11.62 8.52 0.76
CA HIS A 125 -11.45 7.26 0.03
C HIS A 125 -10.93 7.48 -1.40
N ARG A 126 -11.46 8.50 -2.11
CA ARG A 126 -11.01 8.83 -3.46
C ARG A 126 -9.53 9.23 -3.46
N LEU A 127 -9.13 10.06 -2.50
CA LEU A 127 -7.74 10.48 -2.34
C LEU A 127 -6.82 9.29 -2.07
N MET A 128 -7.15 8.42 -1.10
CA MET A 128 -6.34 7.24 -0.78
C MET A 128 -6.13 6.32 -1.98
N MET A 129 -7.21 6.00 -2.71
CA MET A 129 -7.11 5.15 -3.90
C MET A 129 -6.33 5.82 -5.03
N GLY A 130 -6.58 7.11 -5.26
CA GLY A 130 -5.87 7.87 -6.30
C GLY A 130 -4.36 7.91 -6.03
N VAL A 131 -3.97 8.18 -4.78
CA VAL A 131 -2.57 8.21 -4.35
C VAL A 131 -1.92 6.82 -4.49
N LEU A 132 -2.59 5.75 -4.03
CA LEU A 132 -2.02 4.39 -4.18
C LEU A 132 -1.87 3.99 -5.65
N GLY A 133 -2.89 4.25 -6.47
CA GLY A 133 -2.83 3.96 -7.90
C GLY A 133 -1.72 4.74 -8.61
N ALA A 134 -1.52 6.01 -8.26
CA ALA A 134 -0.41 6.81 -8.77
C ALA A 134 0.95 6.28 -8.31
N PHE A 135 1.06 5.86 -7.05
CA PHE A 135 2.29 5.28 -6.50
C PHE A 135 2.64 3.96 -7.20
N MET A 136 1.68 3.05 -7.41
CA MET A 136 1.90 1.82 -8.19
C MET A 136 2.40 2.13 -9.61
N ALA A 137 1.77 3.08 -10.31
CA ALA A 137 2.22 3.47 -11.65
C ALA A 137 3.64 4.06 -11.64
N GLU A 138 4.03 4.77 -10.58
CA GLU A 138 5.39 5.29 -10.42
C GLU A 138 6.40 4.16 -10.17
N VAL A 139 6.08 3.19 -9.32
CA VAL A 139 6.92 2.01 -9.07
C VAL A 139 7.12 1.22 -10.36
N ASP A 140 6.06 0.95 -11.12
CA ASP A 140 6.14 0.24 -12.41
C ASP A 140 7.09 0.96 -13.38
N ARG A 141 6.92 2.28 -13.50
CA ARG A 141 7.70 3.10 -14.42
C ARG A 141 9.19 3.19 -14.04
N VAL A 142 9.51 3.23 -12.75
CA VAL A 142 10.88 3.50 -12.25
C VAL A 142 11.64 2.20 -11.94
N ALA A 143 10.99 1.26 -11.26
CA ALA A 143 11.61 0.03 -10.77
C ALA A 143 11.24 -1.22 -11.60
N GLY A 144 10.29 -1.10 -12.54
CA GLY A 144 9.86 -2.18 -13.41
C GLY A 144 8.75 -3.05 -12.82
N SER A 145 8.16 -3.88 -13.70
CA SER A 145 6.96 -4.66 -13.38
C SER A 145 7.15 -5.69 -12.28
N GLU A 146 8.34 -6.32 -12.19
CA GLU A 146 8.63 -7.32 -11.16
C GLU A 146 8.57 -6.71 -9.75
N VAL A 147 9.29 -5.60 -9.53
CA VAL A 147 9.28 -4.88 -8.25
C VAL A 147 7.90 -4.31 -7.96
N CYS A 148 7.20 -3.81 -8.99
CA CYS A 148 5.84 -3.31 -8.84
C CYS A 148 4.87 -4.40 -8.43
N THR A 149 4.93 -5.59 -9.03
CA THR A 149 4.04 -6.70 -8.65
C THR A 149 4.30 -7.16 -7.22
N ALA A 150 5.56 -7.23 -6.77
CA ALA A 150 5.88 -7.49 -5.37
C ALA A 150 5.29 -6.39 -4.44
N PHE A 151 5.44 -5.11 -4.80
CA PHE A 151 4.80 -4.00 -4.09
C PHE A 151 3.27 -4.10 -4.08
N ALA A 152 2.66 -4.55 -5.18
CA ALA A 152 1.22 -4.69 -5.31
C ALA A 152 0.65 -5.79 -4.40
N GLN A 153 1.48 -6.73 -3.95
CA GLN A 153 1.10 -7.85 -3.10
C GLN A 153 1.47 -7.61 -1.63
N ASP A 154 2.70 -7.19 -1.39
CA ASP A 154 3.29 -7.12 -0.04
C ASP A 154 3.41 -5.67 0.49
N GLY A 155 2.97 -4.69 -0.31
CA GLY A 155 3.01 -3.29 0.04
C GLY A 155 4.43 -2.71 0.11
N THR A 156 4.58 -1.58 0.80
CA THR A 156 5.84 -0.83 0.87
C THR A 156 7.02 -1.66 1.39
N GLY A 157 6.77 -2.74 2.15
CA GLY A 157 7.81 -3.68 2.60
C GLY A 157 8.62 -4.30 1.45
N ALA A 158 7.98 -4.62 0.32
CA ALA A 158 8.66 -5.14 -0.87
C ALA A 158 9.70 -4.17 -1.41
N LEU A 159 9.44 -2.86 -1.36
CA LEU A 159 10.38 -1.85 -1.85
C LEU A 159 11.66 -1.78 -1.01
N PHE A 160 11.55 -2.07 0.30
CA PHE A 160 12.72 -2.19 1.19
C PHE A 160 13.52 -3.45 0.88
N GLN A 161 12.85 -4.58 0.70
CA GLN A 161 13.47 -5.86 0.37
C GLN A 161 14.20 -5.82 -0.99
N SER A 162 13.64 -5.11 -1.96
CA SER A 162 14.27 -4.87 -3.27
C SER A 162 15.35 -3.77 -3.25
N GLY A 163 15.58 -3.09 -2.12
CA GLY A 163 16.60 -2.04 -1.99
C GLY A 163 16.29 -0.75 -2.75
N VAL A 164 15.03 -0.51 -3.15
CA VAL A 164 14.62 0.66 -3.94
C VAL A 164 13.76 1.67 -3.18
N ALA A 165 13.37 1.37 -1.93
CA ALA A 165 12.47 2.21 -1.13
C ALA A 165 12.90 3.68 -1.01
N SER A 166 14.21 3.96 -0.99
CA SER A 166 14.74 5.33 -0.90
C SER A 166 14.30 6.21 -2.09
N GLN A 167 14.18 5.63 -3.28
CA GLN A 167 13.72 6.31 -4.51
C GLN A 167 12.26 6.77 -4.41
N PHE A 168 11.48 6.08 -3.59
CA PHE A 168 10.04 6.30 -3.43
C PHE A 168 9.66 6.96 -2.11
N SER A 169 10.62 7.43 -1.31
CA SER A 169 10.37 7.99 0.02
C SER A 169 9.28 9.06 0.07
N ALA A 170 9.24 9.95 -0.93
CA ALA A 170 8.20 10.97 -1.03
C ALA A 170 6.80 10.37 -1.30
N ALA A 171 6.70 9.39 -2.20
CA ALA A 171 5.44 8.72 -2.52
C ALA A 171 4.92 7.90 -1.33
N ILE A 172 5.83 7.25 -0.61
CA ILE A 172 5.55 6.50 0.62
C ILE A 172 4.96 7.43 1.71
N ASP A 173 5.55 8.60 1.94
CA ASP A 173 5.02 9.59 2.89
C ASP A 173 3.66 10.15 2.47
N VAL A 174 3.47 10.45 1.18
CA VAL A 174 2.19 10.94 0.66
C VAL A 174 1.09 9.88 0.85
N GLN A 175 1.39 8.62 0.56
CA GLN A 175 0.44 7.52 0.73
C GLN A 175 0.11 7.25 2.20
N SER A 176 1.12 7.32 3.09
CA SER A 176 0.92 7.13 4.53
C SER A 176 0.16 8.30 5.15
N ALA A 177 0.44 9.53 4.73
CA ALA A 177 -0.32 10.72 5.16
C ALA A 177 -1.78 10.66 4.70
N ALA A 178 -2.04 10.27 3.44
CA ALA A 178 -3.41 10.10 2.94
C ALA A 178 -4.20 9.05 3.74
N TYR A 179 -3.52 7.96 4.13
CA TYR A 179 -4.10 6.94 5.00
C TYR A 179 -4.51 7.51 6.35
N PHE A 180 -3.59 8.16 7.08
CA PHE A 180 -3.90 8.67 8.43
C PHE A 180 -4.90 9.82 8.39
N ALA A 181 -4.84 10.70 7.40
CA ALA A 181 -5.86 11.74 7.20
C ALA A 181 -7.27 11.15 7.01
N ALA A 182 -7.38 10.02 6.32
CA ALA A 182 -8.66 9.32 6.18
C ALA A 182 -9.13 8.67 7.49
N VAL A 183 -8.21 8.16 8.31
CA VAL A 183 -8.53 7.67 9.66
C VAL A 183 -9.07 8.80 10.53
N VAL A 184 -8.40 9.96 10.54
CA VAL A 184 -8.85 11.16 11.27
C VAL A 184 -10.26 11.54 10.82
N ALA A 185 -10.48 11.68 9.52
CA ALA A 185 -11.79 12.03 8.98
C ALA A 185 -12.88 11.00 9.33
N ALA A 186 -12.55 9.71 9.37
CA ALA A 186 -13.47 8.65 9.81
C ALA A 186 -13.83 8.73 11.30
N ILE A 187 -12.94 9.27 12.13
CA ILE A 187 -13.17 9.46 13.57
C ILE A 187 -14.01 10.72 13.80
N GLU A 188 -13.66 11.81 13.14
CA GLU A 188 -14.29 13.12 13.35
C GLU A 188 -15.66 13.24 12.68
N ASN A 189 -15.81 12.71 11.47
CA ASN A 189 -17.04 12.82 10.67
C ASN A 189 -17.34 11.49 9.96
N PRO A 190 -17.78 10.46 10.70
CA PRO A 190 -18.03 9.14 10.14
C PRO A 190 -19.21 9.14 9.14
N GLU A 191 -18.99 8.57 7.95
CA GLU A 191 -20.05 8.28 6.97
C GLU A 191 -20.40 6.79 6.99
N ILE A 192 -21.70 6.48 6.93
CA ILE A 192 -22.17 5.09 6.83
C ILE A 192 -22.40 4.75 5.36
N HIS A 193 -21.54 3.87 4.83
CA HIS A 193 -21.66 3.35 3.48
C HIS A 193 -22.40 2.01 3.50
N PRO A 194 -23.37 1.77 2.59
CA PRO A 194 -23.95 0.45 2.42
C PRO A 194 -22.88 -0.57 1.98
N PRO A 195 -23.09 -1.88 2.24
CA PRO A 195 -22.11 -2.90 1.87
C PRO A 195 -21.94 -2.99 0.35
N VAL A 196 -20.71 -3.29 -0.10
CA VAL A 196 -20.43 -3.52 -1.52
C VAL A 196 -21.27 -4.66 -2.09
N LEU A 197 -21.80 -4.45 -3.28
CA LEU A 197 -22.55 -5.43 -4.05
C LEU A 197 -21.65 -6.08 -5.09
N GLU A 198 -22.01 -7.27 -5.56
CA GLU A 198 -21.29 -7.92 -6.65
C GLU A 198 -21.28 -7.06 -7.92
N ALA A 199 -22.40 -6.39 -8.23
CA ALA A 199 -22.52 -5.49 -9.36
C ALA A 199 -21.59 -4.26 -9.28
N ASP A 200 -21.12 -3.88 -8.08
CA ASP A 200 -20.20 -2.76 -7.92
C ASP A 200 -18.82 -3.08 -8.49
N TRP A 201 -18.37 -4.35 -8.38
CA TRP A 201 -17.13 -4.82 -8.99
C TRP A 201 -17.19 -4.75 -10.52
N SER A 202 -18.28 -5.24 -11.11
CA SER A 202 -18.50 -5.14 -12.56
C SER A 202 -18.53 -3.68 -13.02
N ALA A 203 -19.09 -2.78 -12.20
CA ALA A 203 -19.16 -1.37 -12.51
C ALA A 203 -17.78 -0.69 -12.49
N VAL A 204 -16.89 -1.09 -11.58
CA VAL A 204 -15.47 -0.65 -11.56
C VAL A 204 -14.72 -1.18 -12.78
N PHE A 205 -14.85 -2.46 -13.13
CA PHE A 205 -14.20 -3.00 -14.34
C PHE A 205 -14.75 -2.37 -15.63
N ALA A 206 -16.05 -2.07 -15.68
CA ALA A 206 -16.64 -1.32 -16.78
C ALA A 206 -16.11 0.12 -16.81
N GLN A 207 -15.81 0.74 -15.66
CA GLN A 207 -15.17 2.04 -15.60
C GLN A 207 -13.74 1.98 -16.15
N MET A 208 -12.95 0.98 -15.76
CA MET A 208 -11.61 0.77 -16.32
C MET A 208 -11.63 0.66 -17.84
N ALA A 209 -12.58 -0.08 -18.40
CA ALA A 209 -12.75 -0.19 -19.86
C ALA A 209 -13.14 1.16 -20.51
N ARG A 210 -13.99 1.96 -19.86
CA ARG A 210 -14.32 3.33 -20.32
C ARG A 210 -13.12 4.26 -20.27
N ASP A 211 -12.23 4.06 -19.30
CA ASP A 211 -10.98 4.81 -19.15
C ASP A 211 -9.89 4.33 -20.14
N GLY A 212 -10.19 3.35 -21.00
CA GLY A 212 -9.32 2.87 -22.07
C GLY A 212 -8.37 1.76 -21.65
N HIS A 213 -8.54 1.18 -20.46
CA HIS A 213 -7.71 0.05 -20.00
C HIS A 213 -8.12 -1.27 -20.69
N PRO A 214 -7.15 -2.16 -20.95
CA PRO A 214 -7.42 -3.43 -21.63
C PRO A 214 -8.23 -4.38 -20.75
N LEU A 215 -9.10 -5.19 -21.39
CA LEU A 215 -9.92 -6.17 -20.67
C LEU A 215 -9.09 -7.26 -19.98
N SER A 216 -7.88 -7.56 -20.47
CA SER A 216 -6.95 -8.50 -19.83
C SER A 216 -6.57 -8.09 -18.40
N TYR A 217 -6.69 -6.81 -18.03
CA TYR A 217 -6.47 -6.37 -16.65
C TYR A 217 -7.48 -6.96 -15.67
N VAL A 218 -8.71 -7.25 -16.12
CA VAL A 218 -9.70 -7.92 -15.28
C VAL A 218 -9.26 -9.35 -14.97
N GLU A 219 -8.68 -10.03 -15.95
CA GLU A 219 -8.13 -11.39 -15.79
C GLU A 219 -6.93 -11.38 -14.84
N SER A 220 -6.00 -10.42 -15.01
CA SER A 220 -4.88 -10.22 -14.10
C SER A 220 -5.30 -10.00 -12.65
N ILE A 221 -6.28 -9.11 -12.41
CA ILE A 221 -6.80 -8.83 -11.06
C ILE A 221 -7.51 -10.07 -10.49
N ALA A 222 -8.31 -10.77 -11.31
CA ALA A 222 -9.05 -11.95 -10.87
C ALA A 222 -8.11 -13.14 -10.57
N GLY A 223 -7.01 -13.27 -11.30
CA GLY A 223 -6.00 -14.29 -11.09
C GLY A 223 -5.08 -13.98 -9.92
N GLY A 224 -4.71 -12.71 -9.72
CA GLY A 224 -3.87 -12.25 -8.62
C GLY A 224 -2.49 -12.90 -8.56
N SER A 225 -1.99 -13.41 -9.68
CA SER A 225 -0.75 -14.17 -9.72
C SER A 225 0.47 -13.28 -9.43
N PRO A 226 1.37 -13.66 -8.51
CA PRO A 226 2.65 -12.95 -8.31
C PRO A 226 3.52 -12.94 -9.56
N ASP A 227 3.35 -13.92 -10.43
CA ASP A 227 4.12 -14.06 -11.67
C ASP A 227 3.48 -13.32 -12.85
N ASP A 228 2.34 -12.64 -12.66
CA ASP A 228 1.70 -11.86 -13.73
C ASP A 228 2.33 -10.44 -13.79
N PRO A 229 3.10 -10.12 -14.84
CA PRO A 229 3.73 -8.81 -14.98
C PRO A 229 2.71 -7.68 -15.19
N ALA A 230 1.47 -7.99 -15.57
CA ALA A 230 0.42 -7.00 -15.74
C ALA A 230 -0.33 -6.67 -14.43
N LEU A 231 -0.14 -7.46 -13.35
CA LEU A 231 -0.91 -7.32 -12.12
C LEU A 231 -0.79 -5.92 -11.51
N CYS A 232 0.43 -5.38 -11.39
CA CYS A 232 0.62 -4.06 -10.79
C CYS A 232 -0.06 -2.94 -11.59
N SER A 233 0.14 -2.95 -12.91
CA SER A 233 -0.49 -2.02 -13.84
C SER A 233 -2.02 -2.13 -13.80
N ALA A 234 -2.56 -3.36 -13.71
CA ALA A 234 -3.98 -3.62 -13.60
C ALA A 234 -4.58 -3.07 -12.28
N LEU A 235 -3.91 -3.29 -11.15
CA LEU A 235 -4.32 -2.76 -9.85
C LEU A 235 -4.22 -1.23 -9.80
N SER A 236 -3.15 -0.64 -10.36
CA SER A 236 -3.03 0.81 -10.51
C SER A 236 -4.22 1.40 -11.28
N ALA A 237 -4.56 0.80 -12.43
CA ALA A 237 -5.70 1.20 -13.24
C ALA A 237 -7.03 1.07 -12.48
N MET A 238 -7.23 -0.04 -11.75
CA MET A 238 -8.41 -0.26 -10.92
C MET A 238 -8.55 0.83 -9.85
N PHE A 239 -7.48 1.13 -9.10
CA PHE A 239 -7.53 2.16 -8.04
C PHE A 239 -7.78 3.55 -8.59
N ARG A 240 -7.18 3.91 -9.72
CA ARG A 240 -7.40 5.21 -10.37
C ARG A 240 -8.82 5.34 -10.91
N SER A 241 -9.32 4.29 -11.56
CA SER A 241 -10.70 4.24 -12.07
C SER A 241 -11.70 4.34 -10.92
N ALA A 242 -11.48 3.54 -9.86
CA ALA A 242 -12.32 3.55 -8.67
C ALA A 242 -12.27 4.88 -7.91
N ALA A 243 -11.11 5.57 -7.88
CA ALA A 243 -10.99 6.89 -7.25
C ALA A 243 -11.85 7.96 -7.94
N LEU A 244 -11.99 7.88 -9.27
CA LEU A 244 -12.72 8.87 -10.05
C LEU A 244 -14.18 8.48 -10.33
N MET A 245 -14.53 7.21 -10.12
CA MET A 245 -15.87 6.70 -10.41
C MET A 245 -16.94 7.40 -9.56
N PRO A 246 -17.91 8.10 -10.20
CA PRO A 246 -19.00 8.76 -9.47
C PRO A 246 -20.09 7.76 -9.05
N GLY A 247 -20.92 8.21 -8.10
CA GLY A 247 -22.13 7.51 -7.68
C GLY A 247 -21.91 6.34 -6.74
N ALA A 248 -23.05 5.75 -6.32
CA ALA A 248 -23.10 4.76 -5.25
C ALA A 248 -22.23 3.50 -5.46
N PRO A 249 -22.09 2.93 -6.67
CA PRO A 249 -21.21 1.77 -6.85
C PRO A 249 -19.75 2.07 -6.53
N GLY A 250 -19.25 3.22 -6.97
CA GLY A 250 -17.89 3.65 -6.67
C GLY A 250 -17.71 3.94 -5.18
N GLU A 251 -18.70 4.57 -4.53
CA GLU A 251 -18.66 4.86 -3.09
C GLU A 251 -18.60 3.59 -2.25
N ARG A 252 -19.47 2.61 -2.52
CA ARG A 252 -19.48 1.33 -1.79
C ARG A 252 -18.22 0.52 -2.02
N PHE A 253 -17.73 0.45 -3.26
CA PHE A 253 -16.47 -0.22 -3.58
C PHE A 253 -15.31 0.40 -2.80
N ARG A 254 -15.23 1.73 -2.81
CA ARG A 254 -14.18 2.49 -2.12
C ARG A 254 -14.19 2.23 -0.62
N ALA A 255 -15.36 2.29 0.00
CA ALA A 255 -15.53 2.05 1.43
C ALA A 255 -15.20 0.60 1.84
N ASP A 256 -15.59 -0.40 1.04
CA ASP A 256 -15.26 -1.81 1.30
C ASP A 256 -13.76 -2.11 1.16
N PHE A 257 -13.10 -1.44 0.22
CA PHE A 257 -11.69 -1.69 -0.05
C PHE A 257 -10.75 -0.90 0.88
N ALA A 258 -11.17 0.27 1.38
CA ALA A 258 -10.31 1.15 2.17
C ALA A 258 -9.59 0.47 3.35
N PRO A 259 -10.23 -0.39 4.18
CA PRO A 259 -9.53 -1.11 5.26
C PRO A 259 -8.38 -2.00 4.76
N LYS A 260 -8.53 -2.58 3.56
CA LYS A 260 -7.55 -3.47 2.93
C LYS A 260 -6.28 -2.71 2.49
N LEU A 261 -6.34 -1.38 2.44
CA LEU A 261 -5.20 -0.52 2.12
C LEU A 261 -4.17 -0.39 3.27
N ALA A 262 -4.46 -0.95 4.44
CA ALA A 262 -3.52 -0.92 5.56
C ALA A 262 -2.22 -1.73 5.31
N GLY A 263 -2.24 -2.66 4.35
CA GLY A 263 -1.08 -3.47 3.98
C GLY A 263 -0.09 -2.80 3.03
N TYR A 264 -0.50 -1.72 2.33
CA TYR A 264 0.33 -1.02 1.34
C TYR A 264 1.18 0.05 1.97
#